data_AF-A0A7C3SEN6-F1
#
_entry.id   AF-A0A7C3SEN6-F1
#
_cell.length_a   1.000
_cell.length_b   1.000
_cell.length_c   1.000
_cell.angle_alpha   90.00
_cell.angle_beta   90.00
_cell.angle_gamma   90.00
#
_symmetry.space_group_name_H-M   'P 1'
#
loop_
_entity.id
_entity.type
_entity.pdbx_description
1 polymer ?
#
loop_
_entity_poly.entity_id
_entity_poly.type
_entity_poly.pdbx_seq_one_letter_code
_entity_poly.pdbx_strand_id
1 'polypeptide(L)'
;MKGKLVFLLIFLTLLMNSVFAQDILTTISSILTPFVGVIFILIFVLLLLAIGGVLPKPTGGIPSGLILFLILIVLFFVIPQFVPFPQYLEVPESFKYQPLPEAAKDALQLIGLPREWGYVPAIIYLFILPFAAIYTLVWAFLVTLGIFPQPNVNRILALIVAFMTIPMGWFTKIVWVLFSFMGAWSVAVFAATFVLGIFYRGAGLAAKQQQEFKKYAYSVRRRIEQMIDELNDIKKLPQTERKPNLSRFLTNYEPDLRIHDAWNEAWNAREDPSDANIDNVINKLKAVARK
;
A
#
# COMPACT_ATOMS: atom_id res chain seq x y z
N MET A 1 -1.29 41.73 -16.33
CA MET A 1 -1.24 42.33 -14.97
C MET A 1 -2.60 42.37 -14.26
N LYS A 2 -3.72 42.75 -14.92
CA LYS A 2 -5.04 42.90 -14.27
C LYS A 2 -5.53 41.66 -13.48
N GLY A 3 -5.33 40.44 -13.98
CA GLY A 3 -5.77 39.21 -13.29
C GLY A 3 -5.02 38.91 -11.98
N LYS A 4 -3.74 39.29 -11.86
CA LYS A 4 -2.93 39.05 -10.65
C LYS A 4 -3.37 39.95 -9.49
N LEU A 5 -3.85 41.15 -9.79
CA LEU A 5 -4.27 42.15 -8.79
C LEU A 5 -5.65 41.83 -8.22
N VAL A 6 -6.58 41.37 -9.08
CA VAL A 6 -7.89 40.86 -8.64
C VAL A 6 -7.75 39.63 -7.75
N PHE A 7 -6.84 38.70 -8.10
CA PHE A 7 -6.56 37.53 -7.28
C PHE A 7 -5.97 37.91 -5.91
N LEU A 8 -5.03 38.85 -5.88
CA LEU A 8 -4.45 39.36 -4.63
C LEU A 8 -5.50 40.06 -3.75
N LEU A 9 -6.43 40.80 -4.35
CA LEU A 9 -7.55 41.45 -3.65
C LEU A 9 -8.53 40.43 -3.07
N ILE A 10 -8.89 39.39 -3.82
CA ILE A 10 -9.76 38.29 -3.36
C ILE A 10 -9.08 37.52 -2.22
N PHE A 11 -7.79 37.22 -2.36
CA PHE A 11 -7.00 36.56 -1.32
C PHE A 11 -6.92 37.40 -0.05
N LEU A 12 -6.72 38.72 -0.17
CA LEU A 12 -6.72 39.65 0.95
C LEU A 12 -8.10 39.78 1.62
N THR A 13 -9.19 39.80 0.83
CA THR A 13 -10.55 39.85 1.38
C THR A 13 -10.93 38.55 2.10
N LEU A 14 -10.50 37.40 1.59
CA LEU A 14 -10.66 36.11 2.28
C LEU A 14 -9.84 36.04 3.58
N LEU A 15 -8.64 36.63 3.61
CA LEU A 15 -7.82 36.75 4.82
C LEU A 15 -8.42 37.71 5.87
N MET A 16 -9.09 38.78 5.43
CA MET A 16 -9.59 39.84 6.31
C MET A 16 -11.00 39.58 6.86
N ASN A 17 -11.80 38.71 6.25
CA ASN A 17 -13.17 38.35 6.70
C ASN A 17 -13.21 37.13 7.64
N SER A 18 -12.23 36.99 8.53
CA SER A 18 -12.18 35.90 9.52
C SER A 18 -13.39 35.88 10.48
N VAL A 19 -14.08 37.01 10.65
CA VAL A 19 -15.24 37.17 11.55
C VAL A 19 -16.51 36.52 10.99
N PHE A 20 -16.81 36.69 9.70
CA PHE A 20 -17.97 36.03 9.06
C PHE A 20 -17.75 34.54 8.83
N ALA A 21 -16.49 34.13 8.71
CA ALA A 21 -16.14 32.73 8.57
C ALA A 21 -16.40 31.95 9.87
N GLN A 22 -16.26 32.56 11.05
CA GLN A 22 -16.36 31.83 12.33
C GLN A 22 -17.73 31.16 12.58
N ASP A 23 -18.86 31.84 12.39
CA ASP A 23 -20.19 31.26 12.69
C ASP A 23 -20.65 30.21 11.67
N ILE A 24 -20.29 30.40 10.40
CA ILE A 24 -20.55 29.40 9.35
C ILE A 24 -19.59 28.22 9.52
N LEU A 25 -18.32 28.46 9.84
CA LEU A 25 -17.32 27.42 10.09
C LEU A 25 -17.61 26.63 11.36
N THR A 26 -18.18 27.19 12.43
CA THR A 26 -18.51 26.39 13.63
C THR A 26 -19.60 25.36 13.31
N THR A 27 -20.67 25.78 12.63
CA THR A 27 -21.77 24.90 12.19
C THR A 27 -21.31 23.88 11.15
N ILE A 28 -20.50 24.30 10.18
CA ILE A 28 -19.94 23.38 9.18
C ILE A 28 -18.87 22.47 9.81
N SER A 29 -18.09 22.95 10.77
CA SER A 29 -17.05 22.16 11.43
C SER A 29 -17.66 21.03 12.24
N SER A 30 -18.74 21.23 12.98
CA SER A 30 -19.33 20.14 13.78
C SER A 30 -19.79 18.99 12.90
N ILE A 31 -20.26 19.29 11.68
CA ILE A 31 -20.68 18.31 10.68
C ILE A 31 -19.47 17.69 9.97
N LEU A 32 -18.48 18.49 9.56
CA LEU A 32 -17.34 18.05 8.77
C LEU A 32 -16.23 17.40 9.58
N THR A 33 -16.05 17.76 10.85
CA THR A 33 -14.96 17.25 11.73
C THR A 33 -14.83 15.72 11.69
N PRO A 34 -15.91 14.92 11.82
CA PRO A 34 -15.79 13.46 11.72
C PRO A 34 -15.38 12.96 10.31
N PHE A 35 -15.62 13.77 9.28
CA PHE A 35 -15.31 13.44 7.88
C PHE A 35 -14.03 14.10 7.37
N VAL A 36 -13.35 14.94 8.17
CA VAL A 36 -12.13 15.66 7.75
C VAL A 36 -11.08 14.67 7.21
N GLY A 37 -10.88 13.54 7.88
CA GLY A 37 -9.96 12.51 7.40
C GLY A 37 -10.38 11.89 6.06
N VAL A 38 -11.68 11.60 5.88
CA VAL A 38 -12.23 11.00 4.66
C VAL A 38 -12.16 11.97 3.48
N ILE A 39 -12.50 13.24 3.71
CA ILE A 39 -12.43 14.30 2.71
C ILE A 39 -10.98 14.55 2.29
N PHE A 40 -10.05 14.56 3.25
CA PHE A 40 -8.63 14.68 2.97
C PHE A 40 -8.13 13.54 2.07
N ILE A 41 -8.49 12.29 2.41
CA ILE A 41 -8.14 11.11 1.61
C ILE A 41 -8.72 11.21 0.20
N LEU A 42 -9.99 11.61 0.05
CA LEU A 42 -10.64 11.79 -1.25
C LEU A 42 -9.96 12.86 -2.11
N ILE A 43 -9.67 14.03 -1.52
CA ILE A 43 -8.96 15.13 -2.20
C ILE A 43 -7.57 14.66 -2.62
N PHE A 44 -6.85 13.95 -1.75
CA PHE A 44 -5.51 13.46 -2.04
C PHE A 44 -5.50 12.38 -3.12
N VAL A 45 -6.44 11.44 -3.11
CA VAL A 45 -6.62 10.44 -4.18
C VAL A 45 -6.93 11.12 -5.50
N LEU A 46 -7.81 12.13 -5.52
CA LEU A 46 -8.07 12.94 -6.72
C LEU A 46 -6.80 13.65 -7.22
N LEU A 47 -5.98 14.16 -6.30
CA LEU A 47 -4.69 14.81 -6.60
C LEU A 47 -3.69 13.81 -7.21
N LEU A 48 -3.59 12.60 -6.65
CA LEU A 48 -2.76 11.52 -7.20
C LEU A 48 -3.24 11.06 -8.57
N LEU A 49 -4.55 10.92 -8.77
CA LEU A 49 -5.14 10.59 -10.07
C LEU A 49 -4.88 11.69 -11.11
N ALA A 50 -4.87 12.96 -10.68
CA ALA A 50 -4.56 14.10 -11.54
C ALA A 50 -3.07 14.14 -11.92
N ILE A 51 -2.18 13.95 -10.95
CA ILE A 51 -0.71 13.91 -11.19
C ILE A 51 -0.32 12.69 -12.02
N GLY A 52 -0.93 11.53 -11.74
CA GLY A 52 -0.71 10.27 -12.45
C GLY A 52 -1.28 10.23 -13.88
N GLY A 53 -1.90 11.32 -14.34
CA GLY A 53 -2.46 11.44 -15.68
C GLY A 53 -3.70 10.56 -15.93
N VAL A 54 -4.32 10.04 -14.87
CA VAL A 54 -5.54 9.21 -14.95
C VAL A 54 -6.76 10.09 -15.21
N LEU A 55 -6.76 11.32 -14.69
CA LEU A 55 -7.81 12.30 -15.00
C LEU A 55 -7.54 12.98 -16.35
N PRO A 56 -8.55 13.07 -17.24
CA PRO A 56 -8.39 13.75 -18.53
C PRO A 56 -8.01 15.21 -18.30
N LYS A 57 -6.99 15.69 -19.04
CA LYS A 57 -6.57 17.09 -18.97
C LYS A 57 -7.78 17.97 -19.31
N PRO A 58 -8.18 18.90 -18.44
CA PRO A 58 -9.29 19.79 -18.76
C PRO A 58 -8.91 20.60 -20.01
N THR A 59 -9.73 20.50 -21.04
CA THR A 59 -9.54 21.15 -22.35
C THR A 59 -9.81 22.67 -22.30
N GLY A 60 -10.15 23.23 -21.13
CA GLY A 60 -10.27 24.66 -20.88
C GLY A 60 -8.97 25.23 -20.32
N GLY A 61 -8.52 26.38 -20.85
CA GLY A 61 -7.22 27.02 -20.61
C GLY A 61 -6.87 27.48 -19.18
N ILE A 62 -7.43 26.84 -18.15
CA ILE A 62 -6.96 27.01 -16.77
C ILE A 62 -5.70 26.12 -16.61
N PRO A 63 -4.54 26.70 -16.29
CA PRO A 63 -3.32 25.93 -16.10
C PRO A 63 -3.53 24.94 -14.96
N SER A 64 -3.32 23.65 -15.22
CA SER A 64 -3.51 22.55 -14.25
C SER A 64 -2.74 22.78 -12.94
N GLY A 65 -1.59 23.47 -13.02
CA GLY A 65 -0.83 23.90 -11.85
C GLY A 65 -1.60 24.83 -10.90
N LEU A 66 -2.53 25.65 -11.41
CA LEU A 66 -3.35 26.56 -10.60
C LEU A 66 -4.45 25.81 -9.85
N ILE A 67 -5.06 24.80 -10.47
CA ILE A 67 -6.05 23.94 -9.80
C ILE A 67 -5.36 23.15 -8.68
N LEU A 68 -4.22 22.52 -8.98
CA LEU A 68 -3.40 21.82 -8.00
C LEU A 68 -2.98 22.75 -6.86
N PHE A 69 -2.63 24.00 -7.17
CA PHE A 69 -2.29 25.03 -6.20
C PHE A 69 -3.46 25.42 -5.29
N LEU A 70 -4.66 25.65 -5.84
CA LEU A 70 -5.85 25.96 -5.04
C LEU A 70 -6.21 24.79 -4.11
N ILE A 71 -6.10 23.56 -4.60
CA ILE A 71 -6.29 22.36 -3.78
C ILE A 71 -5.24 22.32 -2.66
N LEU A 72 -3.97 22.58 -2.98
CA LEU A 72 -2.90 22.68 -1.97
C LEU A 72 -3.22 23.77 -0.93
N ILE A 73 -3.67 24.95 -1.34
CA ILE A 73 -4.03 26.01 -0.39
C ILE A 73 -5.12 25.53 0.56
N VAL A 74 -6.21 24.98 0.01
CA VAL A 74 -7.32 24.47 0.84
C VAL A 74 -6.81 23.38 1.78
N LEU A 75 -5.98 22.47 1.27
CA LEU A 75 -5.41 21.37 2.04
C LEU A 75 -4.50 21.85 3.18
N PHE A 76 -3.63 22.84 2.94
CA PHE A 76 -2.62 23.30 3.90
C PHE A 76 -3.11 24.43 4.81
N PHE A 77 -4.11 25.20 4.41
CA PHE A 77 -4.55 26.39 5.16
C PHE A 77 -5.98 26.30 5.67
N VAL A 78 -6.86 25.56 4.99
CA VAL A 78 -8.28 25.45 5.38
C VAL A 78 -8.49 24.21 6.25
N ILE A 79 -7.97 23.05 5.85
CA ILE A 79 -8.15 21.80 6.61
C ILE A 79 -7.58 21.89 8.04
N PRO A 80 -6.38 22.43 8.29
CA PRO A 80 -5.85 22.52 9.65
C PRO A 80 -6.67 23.41 10.59
N GLN A 81 -7.56 24.28 10.07
CA GLN A 81 -8.45 25.07 10.93
C GLN A 81 -9.52 24.22 11.61
N PHE A 82 -9.91 23.11 10.98
CA PHE A 82 -10.92 22.18 11.51
C PHE A 82 -10.34 21.14 12.47
N VAL A 83 -9.02 21.07 12.57
CA VAL A 83 -8.37 20.23 13.57
C VAL A 83 -8.36 21.01 14.89
N PRO A 84 -9.09 20.54 15.92
CA PRO A 84 -9.04 21.16 17.22
C PRO A 84 -7.58 21.12 17.70
N PHE A 85 -7.11 22.25 18.21
CA PHE A 85 -5.76 22.32 18.75
C PHE A 85 -5.67 21.29 19.89
N PRO A 86 -4.69 20.37 19.88
CA PRO A 86 -4.52 19.47 21.01
C PRO A 86 -4.30 20.35 22.24
N GLN A 87 -5.22 20.26 23.22
CA GLN A 87 -5.24 21.16 24.37
C GLN A 87 -3.99 21.00 25.26
N TYR A 88 -3.17 19.99 25.01
CA TYR A 88 -1.96 19.70 25.76
C TYR A 88 -0.90 19.20 24.76
N LEU A 89 0.03 20.08 24.36
CA LEU A 89 1.30 19.65 23.77
C LEU A 89 2.26 19.32 24.90
N GLU A 90 1.87 18.35 25.71
CA GLU A 90 2.82 17.73 26.61
C GLU A 90 3.92 17.12 25.74
N VAL A 91 5.12 17.70 25.86
CA VAL A 91 6.30 17.18 25.19
C VAL A 91 6.43 15.71 25.62
N PRO A 92 6.53 14.75 24.67
CA PRO A 92 6.73 13.35 24.99
C PRO A 92 7.88 13.20 25.98
N GLU A 93 7.77 12.29 26.95
CA GLU A 93 8.83 12.11 27.95
C GLU A 93 10.18 11.80 27.31
N SER A 94 10.17 11.08 26.19
CA SER A 94 11.36 10.77 25.38
C SER A 94 12.09 12.02 24.85
N PHE A 95 11.42 13.18 24.77
CA PHE A 95 12.01 14.44 24.28
C PHE A 95 12.51 15.34 25.42
N LYS A 96 12.26 14.99 26.70
CA LYS A 96 12.66 15.76 27.88
C LYS A 96 14.10 15.46 28.36
N TYR A 97 15.04 15.23 27.44
CA TYR A 97 16.38 14.75 27.80
C TYR A 97 17.36 15.87 28.18
N GLN A 98 17.32 17.01 27.48
CA GLN A 98 18.27 18.11 27.69
C GLN A 98 17.53 19.45 27.75
N PRO A 99 17.25 19.97 28.97
CA PRO A 99 16.59 21.26 29.11
C PRO A 99 17.51 22.38 28.65
N LEU A 100 16.92 23.40 28.06
CA LEU A 100 17.63 24.62 27.69
C LEU A 100 17.85 25.51 28.91
N PRO A 101 18.86 26.40 28.87
CA PRO A 101 19.00 27.46 29.87
C PRO A 101 17.70 28.26 30.02
N GLU A 102 17.38 28.72 31.24
CA GLU A 102 16.13 29.45 31.49
C GLU A 102 15.97 30.69 30.61
N ALA A 103 17.06 31.43 30.36
CA ALA A 103 17.06 32.57 29.44
C ALA A 103 16.61 32.19 28.01
N ALA A 104 16.95 30.99 27.53
CA ALA A 104 16.51 30.50 26.23
C ALA A 104 15.03 30.10 26.26
N LYS A 105 14.54 29.51 27.36
CA LYS A 105 13.11 29.21 27.54
C LYS A 105 12.26 30.47 27.54
N ASP A 106 12.71 31.51 28.23
CA ASP A 106 12.03 32.81 28.27
C ASP A 106 12.03 33.47 26.89
N ALA A 107 13.14 33.38 26.15
CA ALA A 107 13.21 33.88 24.77
C ALA A 107 12.25 33.14 23.83
N LEU A 108 12.06 31.83 24.00
CA LEU A 108 11.09 31.04 23.23
C LEU A 108 9.65 31.43 23.55
N GLN A 109 9.38 31.67 24.84
CA GLN A 109 8.07 32.16 25.27
C GLN A 109 7.75 33.54 24.69
N LEU A 110 8.76 34.42 24.62
CA LEU A 110 8.63 35.76 24.03
C LEU A 110 8.24 35.72 22.54
N ILE A 111 8.72 34.73 21.79
CA ILE A 111 8.35 34.53 20.39
C ILE A 111 7.06 33.72 20.21
N GLY A 112 6.33 33.44 21.30
CA GLY A 112 5.03 32.75 21.28
C GLY A 112 5.09 31.23 21.29
N LEU A 113 6.25 30.63 21.59
CA LEU A 113 6.37 29.17 21.73
C LEU A 113 6.08 28.72 23.18
N PRO A 114 5.50 27.51 23.39
CA PRO A 114 5.27 26.99 24.73
C PRO A 114 6.57 26.79 25.50
N ARG A 115 6.58 27.16 26.78
CA ARG A 115 7.77 26.98 27.65
C ARG A 115 8.13 25.51 27.84
N GLU A 116 7.15 24.60 27.76
CA GLU A 116 7.40 23.15 27.84
C GLU A 116 8.30 22.63 26.72
N TRP A 117 8.37 23.33 25.58
CA TRP A 117 9.24 22.97 24.46
C TRP A 117 10.70 23.30 24.71
N GLY A 118 11.04 23.82 25.89
CA GLY A 118 12.39 24.19 26.32
C GLY A 118 13.38 23.02 26.49
N TYR A 119 13.30 21.99 25.65
CA TYR A 119 14.24 20.88 25.56
C TYR A 119 14.80 20.78 24.14
N VAL A 120 16.09 20.46 24.00
CA VAL A 120 16.76 20.43 22.70
C VAL A 120 16.03 19.57 21.66
N PRO A 121 15.64 18.30 21.95
CA PRO A 121 14.92 17.48 20.97
C PRO A 121 13.55 18.08 20.62
N ALA A 122 12.83 18.59 21.62
CA ALA A 122 11.52 19.19 21.42
C ALA A 122 11.60 20.39 20.47
N ILE A 123 12.58 21.27 20.62
CA ILE A 123 12.76 22.41 19.69
C ILE A 123 13.09 21.94 18.29
N ILE A 124 14.00 20.98 18.14
CA ILE A 124 14.41 20.52 16.82
C ILE A 124 13.20 19.95 16.07
N TYR A 125 12.46 19.04 16.71
CA TYR A 125 11.36 18.32 16.08
C TYR A 125 10.06 19.12 15.99
N LEU A 126 9.72 19.88 17.04
CA LEU A 126 8.46 20.61 17.11
C LEU A 126 8.57 22.00 16.51
N PHE A 127 9.76 22.60 16.38
CA PHE A 127 9.94 23.98 15.89
C PHE A 127 10.89 24.13 14.69
N ILE A 128 12.14 23.70 14.78
CA ILE A 128 13.12 23.99 13.70
C ILE A 128 12.77 23.25 12.41
N LEU A 129 12.50 21.94 12.50
CA LEU A 129 12.21 21.12 11.33
C LEU A 129 10.97 21.62 10.56
N PRO A 130 9.83 21.87 11.21
CA PRO A 130 8.69 22.35 10.46
C PRO A 130 8.83 23.80 10.00
N PHE A 131 9.61 24.63 10.70
CA PHE A 131 9.86 26.00 10.26
C PHE A 131 10.64 25.97 8.94
N ALA A 132 11.68 25.14 8.87
CA ALA A 132 12.43 24.91 7.66
C ALA A 132 11.53 24.34 6.54
N ALA A 133 10.61 23.42 6.86
CA ALA A 133 9.66 22.87 5.88
C ALA A 133 8.73 23.93 5.28
N ILE A 134 8.11 24.78 6.11
CA ILE A 134 7.24 25.87 5.63
C ILE A 134 8.06 26.88 4.82
N TYR A 135 9.21 27.30 5.34
CA TYR A 135 10.11 28.22 4.65
C TYR A 135 10.49 27.71 3.25
N THR A 136 10.94 26.46 3.16
CA THR A 136 11.35 25.83 1.89
C THR A 136 10.19 25.68 0.91
N LEU A 137 9.00 25.30 1.40
CA LEU A 137 7.80 25.19 0.58
C LEU A 137 7.38 26.55 0.02
N VAL A 138 7.28 27.57 0.87
CA VAL A 138 6.92 28.93 0.45
C VAL A 138 7.98 29.50 -0.49
N TRP A 139 9.26 29.24 -0.22
CA TRP A 139 10.35 29.68 -1.10
C TRP A 139 10.27 29.03 -2.47
N ALA A 140 10.16 27.70 -2.54
CA ALA A 140 9.99 26.97 -3.79
C ALA A 140 8.77 27.50 -4.58
N PHE A 141 7.67 27.75 -3.87
CA PHE A 141 6.45 28.29 -4.45
C PHE A 141 6.64 29.69 -5.06
N LEU A 142 7.25 30.62 -4.32
CA LEU A 142 7.51 31.98 -4.81
C LEU A 142 8.43 31.99 -6.04
N VAL A 143 9.41 31.07 -6.08
CA VAL A 143 10.27 30.87 -7.24
C VAL A 143 9.48 30.35 -8.44
N THR A 144 8.63 29.34 -8.25
CA THR A 144 7.81 28.76 -9.33
C THR A 144 6.81 29.77 -9.90
N LEU A 145 6.22 30.63 -9.07
CA LEU A 145 5.29 31.66 -9.55
C LEU A 145 5.97 32.78 -10.36
N GLY A 146 7.28 32.97 -10.20
CA GLY A 146 8.03 34.02 -10.89
C GLY A 146 7.47 35.43 -10.67
N ILE A 147 6.84 35.70 -9.51
CA ILE A 147 6.27 37.03 -9.21
C ILE A 147 7.40 38.04 -9.04
N PHE A 148 8.46 37.66 -8.32
CA PHE A 148 9.63 38.49 -8.14
C PHE A 148 10.80 37.87 -8.92
N PRO A 149 11.43 38.62 -9.85
CA PRO A 149 12.54 38.12 -10.66
C PRO A 149 13.82 37.92 -9.84
N GLN A 150 13.91 38.50 -8.64
CA GLN A 150 15.09 38.46 -7.78
C GLN A 150 14.98 37.30 -6.78
N PRO A 151 15.91 36.32 -6.79
CA PRO A 151 15.82 35.14 -5.92
C PRO A 151 15.93 35.49 -4.43
N ASN A 152 16.67 36.55 -4.09
CA ASN A 152 16.82 37.00 -2.70
C ASN A 152 15.52 37.54 -2.10
N VAL A 153 14.69 38.22 -2.90
CA VAL A 153 13.38 38.72 -2.45
C VAL A 153 12.45 37.55 -2.11
N ASN A 154 12.45 36.50 -2.94
CA ASN A 154 11.66 35.28 -2.68
C ASN A 154 12.09 34.57 -1.39
N ARG A 155 13.40 34.53 -1.08
CA ARG A 155 13.91 33.97 0.18
C ARG A 155 13.45 34.78 1.39
N ILE A 156 13.61 36.11 1.35
CA ILE A 156 13.21 36.99 2.46
C ILE A 156 11.70 36.89 2.70
N LEU A 157 10.89 36.91 1.64
CA LEU A 157 9.43 36.77 1.77
C LEU A 157 9.03 35.41 2.34
N ALA A 158 9.64 34.31 1.89
CA ALA A 158 9.38 32.99 2.45
C ALA A 158 9.73 32.92 3.95
N LEU A 159 10.81 33.59 4.35
CA LEU A 159 11.22 33.68 5.75
C LEU A 159 10.19 34.47 6.58
N ILE A 160 9.74 35.63 6.09
CA ILE A 160 8.72 36.46 6.74
C ILE A 160 7.42 35.65 6.91
N VAL A 161 6.97 34.96 5.85
CA VAL A 161 5.76 34.14 5.90
C VAL A 161 5.91 33.02 6.94
N ALA A 162 7.05 32.31 6.96
CA ALA A 162 7.31 31.28 7.96
C ALA A 162 7.29 31.83 9.39
N PHE A 163 7.91 32.99 9.65
CA PHE A 163 7.85 33.64 10.98
C PHE A 163 6.43 34.07 11.36
N MET A 164 5.63 34.55 10.41
CA MET A 164 4.23 34.91 10.67
C MET A 164 3.36 33.71 11.06
N THR A 165 3.74 32.48 10.69
CA THR A 165 2.99 31.28 11.10
C THR A 165 3.14 30.91 12.58
N ILE A 166 4.17 31.43 13.25
CA ILE A 166 4.49 31.14 14.66
C ILE A 166 3.43 31.71 15.60
N PRO A 167 3.19 33.05 15.65
CA PRO A 167 2.24 33.64 16.60
C PRO A 167 0.78 33.21 16.35
N MET A 168 0.46 32.75 15.13
CA MET A 168 -0.89 32.26 14.81
C MET A 168 -1.16 30.83 15.32
N GLY A 169 -0.15 30.11 15.83
CA GLY A 169 -0.26 28.70 16.19
C GLY A 169 -0.55 27.76 15.01
N TRP A 170 -0.59 28.30 13.78
CA TRP A 170 -0.79 27.54 12.54
C TRP A 170 0.36 26.58 12.30
N PHE A 171 1.55 27.03 12.66
CA PHE A 171 2.75 26.24 12.66
C PHE A 171 2.55 24.87 13.31
N THR A 172 2.12 24.86 14.57
CA THR A 172 1.90 23.64 15.34
C THR A 172 0.76 22.79 14.80
N LYS A 173 -0.29 23.41 14.26
CA LYS A 173 -1.40 22.70 13.61
C LYS A 173 -0.96 21.98 12.33
N ILE A 174 -0.19 22.66 11.48
CA ILE A 174 0.34 22.09 10.23
C ILE A 174 1.25 20.90 10.55
N VAL A 175 2.10 21.04 11.56
CA VAL A 175 2.97 19.95 12.06
C VAL A 175 2.17 18.74 12.50
N TRP A 176 1.14 18.97 13.31
CA TRP A 176 0.32 17.89 13.83
C TRP A 176 -0.47 17.18 12.72
N VAL A 177 -1.00 17.93 11.75
CA VAL A 177 -1.65 17.37 10.55
C VAL A 177 -0.66 16.55 9.73
N LEU A 178 0.56 17.06 9.50
CA LEU A 178 1.62 16.35 8.80
C LEU A 178 2.01 15.05 9.50
N PHE A 179 2.23 15.08 10.82
CA PHE A 179 2.56 13.87 11.59
C PHE A 179 1.41 12.87 11.60
N SER A 180 0.17 13.34 11.76
CA SER A 180 -1.02 12.47 11.72
C SER A 180 -1.17 11.83 10.33
N PHE A 181 -0.94 12.60 9.27
CA PHE A 181 -0.96 12.10 7.91
C PHE A 181 0.16 11.08 7.66
N MET A 182 1.40 11.37 8.07
CA MET A 182 2.52 10.42 7.95
C MET A 182 2.26 9.14 8.73
N GLY A 183 1.67 9.25 9.94
CA GLY A 183 1.23 8.12 10.74
C GLY A 183 0.20 7.26 10.00
N ALA A 184 -0.90 7.87 9.54
CA ALA A 184 -1.94 7.17 8.78
C ALA A 184 -1.40 6.56 7.48
N TRP A 185 -0.51 7.27 6.78
CA TRP A 185 0.14 6.82 5.56
C TRP A 185 1.01 5.58 5.80
N SER A 186 1.78 5.57 6.90
CA SER A 186 2.59 4.41 7.27
C SER A 186 1.74 3.15 7.46
N VAL A 187 0.56 3.29 8.08
CA VAL A 187 -0.40 2.18 8.26
C VAL A 187 -1.00 1.73 6.92
N ALA A 188 -1.34 2.65 6.04
CA ALA A 188 -1.88 2.34 4.71
C ALA A 188 -0.86 1.59 3.84
N VAL A 189 0.40 2.04 3.81
CA VAL A 189 1.49 1.37 3.10
C VAL A 189 1.76 -0.01 3.69
N PHE A 190 1.75 -0.14 5.02
CA PHE A 190 1.86 -1.42 5.70
C PHE A 190 0.73 -2.37 5.30
N ALA A 191 -0.53 -1.92 5.31
CA ALA A 191 -1.67 -2.75 4.91
C ALA A 191 -1.57 -3.20 3.44
N ALA A 192 -1.20 -2.29 2.54
CA ALA A 192 -1.02 -2.61 1.12
C ALA A 192 0.10 -3.65 0.92
N THR A 193 1.26 -3.46 1.54
CA THR A 193 2.38 -4.40 1.46
C THR A 193 2.05 -5.75 2.10
N PHE A 194 1.29 -5.76 3.20
CA PHE A 194 0.80 -6.97 3.84
C PHE A 194 -0.15 -7.76 2.93
N VAL A 195 -1.14 -7.10 2.34
CA VAL A 195 -2.09 -7.73 1.40
C VAL A 195 -1.36 -8.29 0.20
N LEU A 196 -0.47 -7.52 -0.42
CA LEU A 196 0.38 -7.99 -1.52
C LEU A 196 1.22 -9.20 -1.09
N GLY A 197 1.82 -9.15 0.11
CA GLY A 197 2.60 -10.26 0.68
C GLY A 197 1.78 -11.55 0.83
N ILE A 198 0.54 -11.45 1.32
CA ILE A 198 -0.38 -12.60 1.40
C ILE A 198 -0.70 -13.13 0.01
N PHE A 199 -1.04 -12.26 -0.95
CA PHE A 199 -1.37 -12.69 -2.31
C PHE A 199 -0.18 -13.35 -3.01
N TYR A 200 1.02 -12.77 -2.96
CA TYR A 200 2.21 -13.34 -3.59
C TYR A 200 2.64 -14.65 -2.92
N ARG A 201 2.58 -14.73 -1.58
CA ARG A 201 2.91 -15.97 -0.87
C ARG A 201 1.86 -17.06 -1.11
N GLY A 202 0.57 -16.71 -1.08
CA GLY A 202 -0.53 -17.63 -1.33
C GLY A 202 -0.57 -18.15 -2.77
N ALA A 203 -0.50 -17.26 -3.75
CA ALA A 203 -0.49 -17.62 -5.17
C ALA A 203 0.78 -18.39 -5.57
N GLY A 204 1.94 -18.00 -5.03
CA GLY A 204 3.21 -18.67 -5.31
C GLY A 204 3.25 -20.11 -4.78
N LEU A 205 2.70 -20.36 -3.58
CA LEU A 205 2.61 -21.70 -3.02
C LEU A 205 1.58 -22.58 -3.75
N ALA A 206 0.42 -22.02 -4.11
CA ALA A 206 -0.60 -22.74 -4.87
C ALA A 206 -0.09 -23.16 -6.26
N ALA A 207 0.64 -22.27 -6.95
CA ALA A 207 1.22 -22.58 -8.26
C ALA A 207 2.29 -23.68 -8.17
N LYS A 208 3.16 -23.64 -7.15
CA LYS A 208 4.17 -24.70 -6.93
C LYS A 208 3.53 -26.04 -6.64
N GLN A 209 2.54 -26.08 -5.75
CA GLN A 209 1.81 -27.31 -5.43
C GLN A 209 1.11 -27.88 -6.68
N GLN A 210 0.43 -27.04 -7.47
CA GLN A 210 -0.19 -27.50 -8.73
C GLN A 210 0.82 -28.05 -9.75
N GLN A 211 2.01 -27.45 -9.85
CA GLN A 211 3.06 -27.96 -10.74
C GLN A 211 3.61 -29.31 -10.26
N GLU A 212 3.82 -29.48 -8.96
CA GLU A 212 4.23 -30.76 -8.38
C GLU A 212 3.16 -31.85 -8.57
N PHE A 213 1.88 -31.51 -8.34
CA PHE A 213 0.76 -32.42 -8.62
C PHE A 213 0.69 -32.81 -10.10
N LYS A 214 0.90 -31.87 -11.03
CA LYS A 214 0.94 -32.16 -12.48
C LYS A 214 2.10 -33.09 -12.84
N LYS A 215 3.30 -32.85 -12.30
CA LYS A 215 4.47 -33.72 -12.51
C LYS A 215 4.22 -35.12 -11.96
N TYR A 216 3.65 -35.23 -10.76
CA TYR A 216 3.28 -36.51 -10.16
C TYR A 216 2.26 -37.25 -11.03
N ALA A 217 1.15 -36.61 -11.40
CA ALA A 217 0.11 -37.20 -12.25
C ALA A 217 0.65 -37.67 -13.61
N TYR A 218 1.54 -36.89 -14.23
CA TYR A 218 2.18 -37.28 -15.49
C TYR A 218 3.08 -38.51 -15.31
N SER A 219 3.86 -38.57 -14.23
CA SER A 219 4.73 -39.73 -13.94
C SER A 219 3.93 -41.01 -13.66
N VAL A 220 2.81 -40.90 -12.94
CA VAL A 220 1.89 -42.02 -12.67
C VAL A 220 1.25 -42.51 -13.96
N ARG A 221 0.74 -41.59 -14.80
CA ARG A 221 0.14 -41.95 -16.09
C ARG A 221 1.13 -42.69 -16.98
N ARG A 222 2.37 -42.20 -17.09
CA ARG A 222 3.42 -42.86 -17.88
C ARG A 222 3.75 -44.26 -17.35
N ARG A 223 3.77 -44.46 -16.03
CA ARG A 223 3.94 -45.79 -15.43
C ARG A 223 2.78 -46.71 -15.75
N ILE A 224 1.54 -46.23 -15.69
CA ILE A 224 0.35 -47.01 -16.05
C ILE A 224 0.37 -47.40 -17.54
N GLU A 225 0.76 -46.48 -18.43
CA GLU A 225 0.93 -46.76 -19.86
C GLU A 225 1.99 -47.86 -20.09
N GLN A 226 3.15 -47.76 -19.42
CA GLN A 226 4.17 -48.82 -19.45
C GLN A 226 3.65 -50.17 -18.94
N MET A 227 2.90 -50.17 -17.84
CA MET A 227 2.29 -51.39 -17.30
C MET A 227 1.32 -52.04 -18.30
N ILE A 228 0.51 -51.22 -18.97
CA ILE A 228 -0.44 -51.69 -19.99
C ILE A 228 0.32 -52.31 -21.17
N ASP A 229 1.39 -51.67 -21.64
CA ASP A 229 2.21 -52.17 -22.74
C ASP A 229 2.87 -53.52 -22.36
N GLU A 230 3.47 -53.63 -21.18
CA GLU A 230 4.05 -54.89 -20.69
C GLU A 230 3.00 -56.01 -20.55
N LEU A 231 1.80 -55.70 -20.03
CA LEU A 231 0.71 -56.68 -19.94
C LEU A 231 0.22 -57.12 -21.32
N ASN A 232 0.14 -56.21 -22.30
CA ASN A 232 -0.19 -56.56 -23.68
C ASN A 232 0.85 -57.48 -24.31
N ASP A 233 2.13 -57.29 -24.00
CA ASP A 233 3.20 -58.15 -24.49
C ASP A 233 3.16 -59.52 -23.82
N ILE A 234 2.90 -59.60 -22.50
CA ILE A 234 2.68 -60.86 -21.78
C ILE A 234 1.49 -61.62 -22.38
N LYS A 235 0.40 -60.92 -22.75
CA LYS A 235 -0.78 -61.54 -23.37
C LYS A 235 -0.45 -62.26 -24.68
N LYS A 236 0.51 -61.75 -25.45
CA LYS A 236 0.93 -62.36 -26.73
C LYS A 236 1.75 -63.64 -26.55
N LEU A 237 2.26 -63.92 -25.35
CA LEU A 237 3.08 -65.10 -25.06
C LEU A 237 2.24 -66.39 -24.99
N PRO A 238 2.85 -67.56 -25.27
CA PRO A 238 2.24 -68.86 -25.01
C PRO A 238 1.81 -69.00 -23.54
N GLN A 239 0.68 -69.68 -23.28
CA GLN A 239 0.12 -69.83 -21.92
C GLN A 239 1.13 -70.32 -20.87
N THR A 240 2.03 -71.23 -21.25
CA THR A 240 3.10 -71.76 -20.39
C THR A 240 4.11 -70.70 -19.93
N GLU A 241 4.28 -69.62 -20.69
CA GLU A 241 5.21 -68.53 -20.40
C GLU A 241 4.54 -67.34 -19.71
N ARG A 242 3.21 -67.26 -19.69
CA ARG A 242 2.49 -66.11 -19.12
C ARG A 242 2.65 -66.01 -17.61
N LYS A 243 2.47 -67.12 -16.88
CA LYS A 243 2.53 -67.15 -15.40
C LYS A 243 3.87 -66.65 -14.81
N PRO A 244 5.05 -67.10 -15.29
CA PRO A 244 6.32 -66.60 -14.77
C PRO A 244 6.57 -65.13 -15.16
N ASN A 245 6.15 -64.69 -16.35
CA ASN A 245 6.31 -63.29 -16.76
C ASN A 245 5.36 -62.34 -16.01
N LEU A 246 4.12 -62.76 -15.76
CA LEU A 246 3.16 -62.01 -14.93
C LEU A 246 3.64 -61.92 -13.46
N SER A 247 4.29 -62.96 -12.95
CA SER A 247 4.90 -62.92 -11.62
C SER A 247 6.05 -61.90 -11.54
N ARG A 248 6.90 -61.83 -12.58
CA ARG A 248 7.99 -60.84 -12.66
C ARG A 248 7.47 -59.41 -12.79
N PHE A 249 6.44 -59.22 -13.61
CA PHE A 249 5.72 -57.95 -13.70
C PHE A 249 5.25 -57.49 -12.31
N LEU A 250 4.57 -58.36 -11.57
CA LEU A 250 4.08 -58.03 -10.23
C LEU A 250 5.19 -57.71 -9.21
N THR A 251 6.39 -58.27 -9.37
CA THR A 251 7.52 -57.95 -8.47
C THR A 251 8.25 -56.66 -8.86
N ASN A 252 8.16 -56.24 -10.13
CA ASN A 252 8.87 -55.05 -10.63
C ASN A 252 8.13 -53.75 -10.32
N TYR A 253 6.86 -53.82 -9.92
CA TYR A 253 6.06 -52.65 -9.60
C TYR A 253 5.57 -52.68 -8.16
N GLU A 254 5.74 -51.55 -7.48
CA GLU A 254 5.23 -51.34 -6.14
C GLU A 254 3.81 -50.73 -6.24
N PRO A 255 2.81 -51.26 -5.52
CA PRO A 255 1.44 -50.79 -5.65
C PRO A 255 1.27 -49.37 -5.09
N ASP A 256 0.94 -48.42 -5.97
CA ASP A 256 0.38 -47.13 -5.58
C ASP A 256 -1.07 -47.34 -5.10
N LEU A 257 -1.47 -46.67 -4.01
CA LEU A 257 -2.84 -46.68 -3.48
C LEU A 257 -3.91 -46.44 -4.55
N ARG A 258 -3.60 -45.66 -5.60
CA ARG A 258 -4.52 -45.36 -6.70
C ARG A 258 -4.78 -46.52 -7.66
N ILE A 259 -3.85 -47.48 -7.74
CA ILE A 259 -3.98 -48.66 -8.59
C ILE A 259 -4.26 -49.93 -7.79
N HIS A 260 -4.51 -49.81 -6.47
CA HIS A 260 -4.66 -50.96 -5.57
C HIS A 260 -5.70 -51.98 -6.07
N ASP A 261 -6.85 -51.52 -6.58
CA ASP A 261 -7.89 -52.40 -7.11
C ASP A 261 -7.46 -53.13 -8.40
N ALA A 262 -6.74 -52.43 -9.28
CA ALA A 262 -6.17 -53.02 -10.49
C ALA A 262 -5.04 -54.01 -10.15
N TRP A 263 -4.29 -53.71 -9.10
CA TRP A 263 -3.20 -54.52 -8.59
C TRP A 263 -3.67 -55.82 -7.96
N ASN A 264 -4.71 -55.77 -7.13
CA ASN A 264 -5.33 -56.97 -6.56
C ASN A 264 -5.90 -57.87 -7.65
N GLU A 265 -6.51 -57.28 -8.69
CA GLU A 265 -6.97 -58.03 -9.86
C GLU A 265 -5.80 -58.70 -10.60
N ALA A 266 -4.68 -58.00 -10.76
CA ALA A 266 -3.48 -58.53 -11.40
C ALA A 266 -2.86 -59.68 -10.59
N TRP A 267 -2.91 -59.58 -9.26
CA TRP A 267 -2.47 -60.64 -8.36
C TRP A 267 -3.34 -61.88 -8.48
N ASN A 268 -4.66 -61.72 -8.57
CA ASN A 268 -5.59 -62.83 -8.79
C ASN A 268 -5.40 -63.47 -10.18
N ALA A 269 -5.17 -62.65 -11.21
CA ALA A 269 -4.90 -63.11 -12.58
C ALA A 269 -3.59 -63.92 -12.69
N ARG A 270 -2.71 -63.86 -11.69
CA ARG A 270 -1.49 -64.69 -11.63
C ARG A 270 -1.79 -66.18 -11.49
N GLU A 271 -2.87 -66.52 -10.80
CA GLU A 271 -3.26 -67.92 -10.59
C GLU A 271 -3.83 -68.54 -11.87
N ASP A 272 -4.60 -67.74 -12.63
CA ASP A 272 -5.18 -68.08 -13.93
C ASP A 272 -4.97 -66.93 -14.96
N PRO A 273 -3.87 -66.95 -15.74
CA PRO A 273 -3.52 -65.90 -16.70
C PRO A 273 -4.27 -66.05 -18.03
N SER A 274 -5.59 -66.22 -17.95
CA SER A 274 -6.49 -66.19 -19.10
C SER A 274 -6.52 -64.80 -19.75
N ASP A 275 -6.81 -64.73 -21.05
CA ASP A 275 -6.91 -63.46 -21.77
C ASP A 275 -7.97 -62.53 -21.13
N ALA A 276 -9.07 -63.10 -20.63
CA ALA A 276 -10.15 -62.36 -19.97
C ALA A 276 -9.67 -61.68 -18.67
N ASN A 277 -8.87 -62.38 -17.86
CA ASN A 277 -8.35 -61.83 -16.61
C ASN A 277 -7.32 -60.72 -16.88
N ILE A 278 -6.43 -60.92 -17.85
CA ILE A 278 -5.45 -59.91 -18.25
C ILE A 278 -6.17 -58.67 -18.85
N ASP A 279 -7.21 -58.86 -19.66
CA ASP A 279 -8.00 -57.76 -20.22
C ASP A 279 -8.74 -56.96 -19.15
N ASN A 280 -9.26 -57.62 -18.12
CA ASN A 280 -9.90 -56.95 -16.99
C ASN A 280 -8.90 -56.05 -16.23
N VAL A 281 -7.69 -56.55 -15.96
CA VAL A 281 -6.60 -55.76 -15.36
C VAL A 281 -6.24 -54.55 -16.23
N ILE A 282 -6.05 -54.75 -17.54
CA ILE A 282 -5.73 -53.67 -18.49
C ILE A 282 -6.86 -52.63 -18.51
N ASN A 283 -8.12 -53.06 -18.50
CA ASN A 283 -9.27 -52.14 -18.50
C ASN A 283 -9.36 -51.33 -17.21
N LYS A 284 -9.08 -51.94 -16.04
CA LYS A 284 -9.00 -51.22 -14.76
C LYS A 284 -7.86 -50.20 -14.77
N LEU A 285 -6.67 -50.57 -15.26
CA LEU A 285 -5.54 -49.64 -15.41
C LEU A 285 -5.87 -48.48 -16.35
N LYS A 286 -6.51 -48.74 -17.50
CA LYS A 286 -7.00 -47.71 -18.42
C LYS A 286 -8.04 -46.80 -17.76
N ALA A 287 -8.92 -47.34 -16.92
CA ALA A 287 -9.91 -46.55 -16.19
C ALA A 287 -9.25 -45.61 -15.16
N VAL A 288 -8.18 -46.06 -14.49
CA VAL A 288 -7.39 -45.22 -13.58
C VAL A 288 -6.63 -44.14 -14.36
N ALA A 289 -6.03 -44.45 -15.51
CA ALA A 289 -5.31 -43.47 -16.33
C ALA A 289 -6.20 -42.37 -16.94
N ARG A 290 -7.53 -42.59 -17.02
CA ARG A 290 -8.51 -41.63 -17.53
C ARG A 290 -9.05 -40.67 -16.45
N LYS A 291 -8.86 -41.00 -15.17
CA LYS A 291 -9.26 -40.15 -14.02
C LYS A 291 -8.15 -39.16 -13.68
#